data_AF-A0A7K0NX91-F1
#
_entry.id   AF-A0A7K0NX91-F1
#
_cell.length_a   1.000
_cell.length_b   1.000
_cell.length_c   1.000
_cell.angle_alpha   90.00
_cell.angle_beta   90.00
_cell.angle_gamma   90.00
#
_symmetry.space_group_name_H-M   'P 1'
#
loop_
_entity.id
_entity.type
_entity.pdbx_description
1 polymer ?
#
loop_
_entity_poly.entity_id
_entity_poly.type
_entity_poly.pdbx_seq_one_letter_code
_entity_poly.pdbx_strand_id
1 'polypeptide(L)'
;MSFDTPLIAAVTLQRQRLSDADTTSDDATFQLQLAHVLLEGGYDGVATMAEALKGGDHGLGALDRLDGEVVVVDGEPWQIDFRGVAHLIPPEATTPFMVVSHLHSPHARTLRDCSLEHVAAVVEELVHDPGAVVAIRLEGTFTRVLARSVRPQSPPYRPFAEVCLTDEVRWVMAPFEGVFVGFRFPDLAEGSTIAGLHLHALAADRSTGGHNYELHVQEAVLSVGVSHEVVIALPDRGMVDLLETPRAMRAVQRQLLRHGPRSTPDIAASLEITVGEALRRLDWLADRGHVEAITARVGGQGGDLRWRARLNSHSGRVQSSVSERLADF
;
A
#
# COMPACT_ATOMS: atom_id res chain seq x y z
N MET A 1 30.45 19.51 8.28
CA MET A 1 30.28 18.04 8.36
C MET A 1 29.56 17.66 7.09
N SER A 2 30.35 17.22 6.11
CA SER A 2 29.93 16.99 4.72
C SER A 2 29.36 15.58 4.62
N PHE A 3 28.27 15.45 3.87
CA PHE A 3 27.68 14.17 3.51
C PHE A 3 28.65 13.44 2.57
N ASP A 4 29.09 12.24 2.96
CA ASP A 4 29.79 11.33 2.05
C ASP A 4 28.79 10.33 1.47
N THR A 5 28.46 10.59 0.20
CA THR A 5 27.83 9.68 -0.77
C THR A 5 28.98 8.91 -1.41
N PRO A 6 29.06 7.56 -1.31
CA PRO A 6 28.44 6.71 -2.34
C PRO A 6 28.16 5.26 -1.91
N LEU A 7 26.89 4.84 -1.82
CA LEU A 7 26.45 3.48 -2.20
C LEU A 7 24.90 3.44 -2.28
N ILE A 8 24.32 4.31 -3.10
CA ILE A 8 22.93 4.14 -3.49
C ILE A 8 22.94 3.05 -4.56
N ALA A 9 22.59 1.82 -4.17
CA ALA A 9 22.13 0.83 -5.13
C ALA A 9 21.07 1.54 -5.99
N ALA A 10 21.28 1.54 -7.31
CA ALA A 10 20.47 2.28 -8.24
C ALA A 10 19.04 1.74 -8.22
N VAL A 11 18.20 2.26 -7.31
CA VAL A 11 16.74 2.20 -7.46
C VAL A 11 16.44 3.02 -8.69
N THR A 12 16.42 2.35 -9.84
CA THR A 12 15.99 2.96 -11.08
C THR A 12 14.48 3.11 -10.95
N LEU A 13 14.03 4.24 -10.42
CA LEU A 13 12.62 4.60 -10.33
C LEU A 13 12.13 4.92 -11.76
N GLN A 14 11.89 3.88 -12.54
CA GLN A 14 11.24 4.00 -13.84
C GLN A 14 9.73 4.00 -13.62
N ARG A 15 9.08 5.08 -14.05
CA ARG A 15 7.63 5.11 -14.20
C ARG A 15 7.28 4.22 -15.39
N GLN A 16 6.89 2.97 -15.13
CA GLN A 16 6.32 2.08 -16.15
C GLN A 16 4.82 1.94 -15.91
N ARG A 17 4.05 1.86 -16.99
CA ARG A 17 2.65 1.42 -16.92
C ARG A 17 2.64 -0.09 -16.72
N LEU A 18 1.65 -0.61 -15.98
CA LEU A 18 1.45 -2.07 -15.83
C LEU A 18 1.30 -2.82 -17.18
N SER A 19 1.08 -2.09 -18.29
CA SER A 19 1.06 -2.63 -19.66
C SER A 19 2.45 -2.86 -20.27
N ASP A 20 3.51 -2.28 -19.71
CA ASP A 20 4.83 -2.18 -20.34
C ASP A 20 5.85 -3.17 -19.73
N ALA A 21 5.38 -4.18 -18.99
CA ALA A 21 6.19 -5.16 -18.26
C ALA A 21 7.09 -6.06 -19.15
N ASP A 22 7.02 -5.94 -20.48
CA ASP A 22 7.72 -6.82 -21.44
C ASP A 22 9.23 -6.56 -21.56
N THR A 23 9.80 -5.57 -20.85
CA THR A 23 11.24 -5.20 -20.94
C THR A 23 12.04 -5.37 -19.66
N THR A 24 11.48 -5.98 -18.62
CA THR A 24 12.12 -6.13 -17.30
C THR A 24 12.75 -7.51 -17.15
N SER A 25 13.73 -7.66 -16.25
CA SER A 25 14.24 -8.98 -15.86
C SER A 25 13.10 -9.88 -15.35
N ASP A 26 13.17 -11.18 -15.63
CA ASP A 26 12.25 -12.20 -15.09
C ASP A 26 12.23 -12.20 -13.54
N ASP A 27 13.27 -11.66 -12.91
CA ASP A 27 13.41 -11.59 -11.45
C ASP A 27 13.03 -10.21 -10.87
N ALA A 28 12.47 -9.29 -11.66
CA ALA A 28 12.08 -7.97 -11.16
C ALA A 28 10.96 -8.06 -10.11
N THR A 29 11.04 -7.23 -9.07
CA THR A 29 9.94 -7.05 -8.11
C THR A 29 9.06 -5.90 -8.57
N PHE A 30 7.76 -6.16 -8.73
CA PHE A 30 6.79 -5.15 -9.11
C PHE A 30 6.02 -4.67 -7.89
N GLN A 31 5.95 -3.36 -7.74
CA GLN A 31 5.14 -2.71 -6.71
C GLN A 31 4.11 -1.79 -7.37
N LEU A 32 2.85 -2.00 -7.04
CA LEU A 32 1.78 -1.07 -7.33
C LEU A 32 1.72 -0.02 -6.22
N GLN A 33 1.84 1.26 -6.60
CA GLN A 33 1.77 2.42 -5.71
C GLN A 33 2.96 2.54 -4.73
N LEU A 34 3.17 3.72 -4.16
CA LEU A 34 4.15 3.94 -3.09
C LEU A 34 3.56 3.57 -1.72
N ALA A 35 4.36 2.93 -0.86
CA ALA A 35 3.91 2.50 0.46
C ALA A 35 3.34 3.66 1.31
N HIS A 36 3.96 4.84 1.27
CA HIS A 36 3.47 5.99 2.04
C HIS A 36 2.07 6.47 1.63
N VAL A 37 1.66 6.26 0.37
CA VAL A 37 0.31 6.60 -0.09
C VAL A 37 -0.71 5.75 0.62
N LEU A 38 -0.46 4.43 0.67
CA LEU A 38 -1.28 3.50 1.43
C LEU A 38 -1.29 3.90 2.91
N LEU A 39 -0.12 4.13 3.51
CA LEU A 39 -0.02 4.50 4.93
C LEU A 39 -0.73 5.81 5.27
N GLU A 40 -0.92 6.70 4.30
CA GLU A 40 -1.65 7.96 4.42
C GLU A 40 -3.11 7.86 3.94
N GLY A 41 -3.67 6.65 3.83
CA GLY A 41 -5.10 6.47 3.56
C GLY A 41 -5.47 6.48 2.07
N GLY A 42 -4.53 6.31 1.16
CA GLY A 42 -4.81 6.02 -0.25
C GLY A 42 -5.31 4.59 -0.42
N TYR A 43 -6.54 4.31 0.04
CA TYR A 43 -7.12 2.97 0.06
C TYR A 43 -8.00 2.63 -1.14
N ASP A 44 -8.31 3.61 -2.00
CA ASP A 44 -9.05 3.36 -3.22
C ASP A 44 -8.22 2.50 -4.19
N GLY A 45 -8.84 1.48 -4.75
CA GLY A 45 -8.24 0.60 -5.73
C GLY A 45 -7.85 1.35 -6.99
N VAL A 46 -6.58 1.21 -7.40
CA VAL A 46 -5.99 1.94 -8.53
C VAL A 46 -5.66 1.06 -9.73
N ALA A 47 -5.71 -0.26 -9.54
CA ALA A 47 -5.60 -1.27 -10.58
C ALA A 47 -6.49 -2.46 -10.24
N THR A 48 -6.91 -3.21 -11.26
CA THR A 48 -7.55 -4.52 -11.07
C THR A 48 -6.51 -5.55 -10.61
N MET A 49 -6.96 -6.64 -9.98
CA MET A 49 -6.10 -7.73 -9.57
C MET A 49 -5.42 -8.37 -10.80
N ALA A 50 -6.14 -8.51 -11.90
CA ALA A 50 -5.57 -8.99 -13.17
C ALA A 50 -4.43 -8.10 -13.70
N GLU A 51 -4.50 -6.78 -13.52
CA GLU A 51 -3.42 -5.86 -13.89
C GLU A 51 -2.26 -5.91 -12.89
N ALA A 52 -2.56 -5.99 -11.59
CA ALA A 52 -1.56 -6.03 -10.52
C ALA A 52 -0.70 -7.32 -10.57
N LEU A 53 -1.28 -8.45 -10.98
CA LEU A 53 -0.59 -9.74 -11.07
C LEU A 53 0.23 -9.93 -12.34
N LYS A 54 0.26 -8.97 -13.27
CA LYS A 54 1.09 -9.10 -14.50
C LYS A 54 2.58 -9.20 -14.20
N GLY A 55 3.02 -8.68 -13.05
CA GLY A 55 4.42 -8.70 -12.63
C GLY A 55 4.82 -9.87 -11.75
N GLY A 56 3.93 -10.82 -11.46
CA GLY A 56 4.29 -11.94 -10.58
C GLY A 56 3.14 -12.84 -10.17
N ASP A 57 3.50 -14.07 -9.81
CA ASP A 57 2.62 -15.11 -9.28
C ASP A 57 2.76 -15.32 -7.77
N HIS A 58 3.67 -14.56 -7.13
CA HIS A 58 3.96 -14.63 -5.71
C HIS A 58 3.97 -13.22 -5.12
N GLY A 59 3.17 -12.96 -4.10
CA GLY A 59 3.03 -11.59 -3.61
C GLY A 59 2.08 -11.35 -2.45
N LEU A 60 1.98 -10.08 -2.05
CA LEU A 60 1.11 -9.63 -0.97
C LEU A 60 0.65 -8.18 -1.19
N GLY A 61 -0.38 -7.76 -0.46
CA GLY A 61 -0.86 -6.38 -0.46
C GLY A 61 -2.16 -6.23 0.30
N ALA A 62 -3.01 -5.30 -0.16
CA ALA A 62 -4.33 -5.05 0.43
C ALA A 62 -5.40 -4.97 -0.65
N LEU A 63 -6.66 -5.20 -0.29
CA LEU A 63 -7.79 -5.03 -1.20
C LEU A 63 -8.30 -3.57 -1.15
N ASP A 64 -9.08 -3.17 -2.17
CA ASP A 64 -9.80 -1.90 -2.19
C ASP A 64 -10.44 -1.58 -0.83
N ARG A 65 -10.37 -0.31 -0.43
CA ARG A 65 -10.82 0.21 0.86
C ARG A 65 -10.11 -0.42 2.06
N LEU A 66 -8.93 -1.01 1.87
CA LEU A 66 -8.20 -1.75 2.91
C LEU A 66 -9.05 -2.89 3.49
N ASP A 67 -9.86 -3.54 2.63
CA ASP A 67 -10.72 -4.66 3.02
C ASP A 67 -9.90 -5.95 3.19
N GLY A 68 -9.17 -5.99 4.30
CA GLY A 68 -8.31 -7.10 4.66
C GLY A 68 -7.01 -7.19 3.88
N GLU A 69 -6.34 -8.33 4.06
CA GLU A 69 -5.01 -8.60 3.52
C GLU A 69 -5.10 -9.41 2.23
N VAL A 70 -4.19 -9.15 1.29
CA VAL A 70 -4.06 -9.95 0.07
C VAL A 70 -2.79 -10.78 0.16
N VAL A 71 -2.87 -12.06 -0.20
CA VAL A 71 -1.72 -12.95 -0.42
C VAL A 71 -1.90 -13.64 -1.77
N VAL A 72 -0.82 -13.74 -2.54
CA VAL A 72 -0.81 -14.38 -3.86
C VAL A 72 0.06 -15.61 -3.77
N VAL A 73 -0.53 -16.77 -4.03
CA VAL A 73 0.17 -18.05 -3.98
C VAL A 73 -0.02 -18.72 -5.33
N ASP A 74 1.08 -18.94 -6.05
CA ASP A 74 1.10 -19.65 -7.33
C ASP A 74 0.11 -19.04 -8.36
N GLY A 75 0.04 -17.71 -8.37
CA GLY A 75 -0.81 -16.92 -9.25
C GLY A 75 -2.25 -16.73 -8.78
N GLU A 76 -2.64 -17.37 -7.67
CA GLU A 76 -3.98 -17.24 -7.08
C GLU A 76 -4.00 -16.16 -5.99
N PRO A 77 -4.74 -15.04 -6.17
CA PRO A 77 -4.89 -14.01 -5.16
C PRO A 77 -5.99 -14.37 -4.15
N TRP A 78 -5.66 -14.36 -2.87
CA TRP A 78 -6.57 -14.63 -1.77
C TRP A 78 -6.69 -13.41 -0.85
N GLN A 79 -7.94 -13.04 -0.52
CA GLN A 79 -8.27 -12.05 0.50
C GLN A 79 -8.40 -12.78 1.83
N ILE A 80 -7.80 -12.25 2.88
CA ILE A 80 -8.06 -12.67 4.24
C ILE A 80 -8.85 -11.54 4.92
N ASP A 81 -10.14 -11.77 5.13
CA ASP A 81 -11.02 -10.77 5.73
C ASP A 81 -10.69 -10.53 7.22
N PHE A 82 -11.29 -9.50 7.82
CA PHE A 82 -11.08 -9.16 9.24
C PHE A 82 -11.53 -10.25 10.23
N ARG A 83 -12.25 -11.29 9.76
CA ARG A 83 -12.65 -12.46 10.56
C ARG A 83 -11.67 -13.63 10.38
N GLY A 84 -10.63 -13.44 9.56
CA GLY A 84 -9.64 -14.45 9.25
C GLY A 84 -10.11 -15.47 8.21
N VAL A 85 -11.20 -15.21 7.48
CA VAL A 85 -11.67 -16.14 6.44
C VAL A 85 -11.00 -15.80 5.13
N ALA A 86 -10.46 -16.81 4.46
CA ALA A 86 -9.84 -16.65 3.14
C ALA A 86 -10.87 -16.77 2.01
N HIS A 87 -10.80 -15.87 1.03
CA HIS A 87 -11.66 -15.85 -0.16
C HIS A 87 -10.80 -15.65 -1.42
N LEU A 88 -11.10 -16.40 -2.47
CA LEU A 88 -10.44 -16.18 -3.76
C LEU A 88 -10.88 -14.84 -4.34
N ILE A 89 -9.92 -14.01 -4.75
CA ILE A 89 -10.18 -12.67 -5.29
C ILE A 89 -10.46 -12.78 -6.79
N PRO A 90 -11.58 -12.24 -7.28
CA PRO A 90 -11.87 -12.24 -8.71
C PRO A 90 -10.96 -11.23 -9.45
N PRO A 91 -10.63 -11.48 -10.72
CA PRO A 91 -9.66 -10.68 -11.46
C PRO A 91 -10.02 -9.19 -11.58
N GLU A 92 -11.31 -8.86 -11.57
CA GLU A 92 -11.85 -7.50 -11.64
C GLU A 92 -11.84 -6.72 -10.31
N ALA A 93 -11.61 -7.39 -9.18
CA ALA A 93 -11.47 -6.71 -7.90
C ALA A 93 -10.27 -5.77 -7.95
N THR A 94 -10.38 -4.62 -7.29
CA THR A 94 -9.34 -3.60 -7.34
C THR A 94 -8.48 -3.60 -6.07
N THR A 95 -7.25 -3.09 -6.20
CA THR A 95 -6.28 -3.01 -5.11
C THR A 95 -5.58 -1.65 -5.10
N PRO A 96 -5.36 -1.05 -3.91
CA PRO A 96 -4.62 0.20 -3.77
C PRO A 96 -3.10 0.01 -3.76
N PHE A 97 -2.62 -1.19 -3.38
CA PHE A 97 -1.21 -1.49 -3.17
C PHE A 97 -0.97 -3.00 -3.22
N MET A 98 0.04 -3.40 -3.97
CA MET A 98 0.50 -4.78 -4.12
C MET A 98 2.01 -4.80 -4.33
N VAL A 99 2.66 -5.86 -3.85
CA VAL A 99 4.01 -6.25 -4.22
C VAL A 99 3.95 -7.67 -4.76
N VAL A 100 4.46 -7.89 -5.96
CA VAL A 100 4.52 -9.21 -6.61
C VAL A 100 5.88 -9.41 -7.27
N SER A 101 6.30 -10.66 -7.38
CA SER A 101 7.45 -11.07 -8.19
C SER A 101 7.22 -12.50 -8.67
N HIS A 102 8.11 -12.97 -9.54
CA HIS A 102 8.29 -14.40 -9.76
C HIS A 102 9.37 -14.94 -8.82
N LEU A 103 9.23 -16.20 -8.39
CA LEU A 103 10.21 -16.87 -7.54
C LEU A 103 11.01 -17.91 -8.33
N HIS A 104 11.91 -17.45 -9.20
CA HIS A 104 12.73 -18.33 -10.02
C HIS A 104 13.97 -18.83 -9.28
N SER A 105 14.25 -20.14 -9.41
CA SER A 105 15.46 -20.81 -8.89
C SER A 105 15.87 -20.39 -7.46
N PRO A 106 14.96 -20.45 -6.46
CA PRO A 106 15.23 -19.90 -5.14
C PRO A 106 16.34 -20.67 -4.41
N HIS A 107 17.10 -19.95 -3.59
CA HIS A 107 17.89 -20.61 -2.54
C HIS A 107 16.93 -21.18 -1.51
N ALA A 108 17.13 -22.44 -1.13
CA ALA A 108 16.24 -23.13 -0.19
C ALA A 108 16.97 -23.64 1.04
N ARG A 109 16.33 -23.55 2.20
CA ARG A 109 16.80 -24.14 3.46
C ARG A 109 15.61 -24.69 4.24
N THR A 110 15.74 -25.92 4.74
CA THR A 110 14.76 -26.46 5.69
C THR A 110 15.00 -25.91 7.08
N LEU A 111 13.95 -25.36 7.68
CA LEU A 111 13.92 -24.84 9.04
C LEU A 111 13.09 -25.75 9.93
N ARG A 112 13.49 -25.88 11.19
CA ARG A 112 12.79 -26.68 12.21
C ARG A 112 12.85 -25.96 13.53
N ASP A 113 11.76 -26.05 14.29
CA ASP A 113 11.64 -25.57 15.66
C ASP A 113 12.21 -24.15 15.85
N CYS A 114 11.70 -23.18 15.09
CA CYS A 114 12.28 -21.84 15.08
C CYS A 114 11.24 -20.71 15.01
N SER A 115 11.63 -19.53 15.50
CA SER A 115 10.81 -18.33 15.54
C SER A 115 10.93 -17.50 14.25
N LEU A 116 10.05 -16.51 14.09
CA LEU A 116 10.16 -15.49 13.04
C LEU A 116 11.53 -14.79 13.02
N GLU A 117 12.11 -14.50 14.19
CA GLU A 117 13.43 -13.86 14.30
C GLU A 117 14.53 -14.74 13.69
N HIS A 118 14.46 -16.06 13.94
CA HIS A 118 15.39 -17.00 13.33
C HIS A 118 15.17 -17.12 11.82
N VAL A 119 13.91 -17.11 11.35
CA VAL A 119 13.61 -17.06 9.90
C VAL A 119 14.26 -15.82 9.28
N ALA A 120 14.10 -14.64 9.88
CA ALA A 120 14.71 -13.41 9.40
C ALA A 120 16.25 -13.51 9.37
N ALA A 121 16.88 -14.03 10.42
CA ALA A 121 18.33 -14.25 10.44
C ALA A 121 18.79 -15.20 9.32
N VAL A 122 18.06 -16.28 9.06
CA VAL A 122 18.39 -17.20 7.95
C VAL A 122 18.24 -16.52 6.59
N VAL A 123 17.26 -15.63 6.41
CA VAL A 123 17.14 -14.85 5.17
C VAL A 123 18.40 -14.02 4.93
N GLU A 124 18.89 -13.32 5.94
CA GLU A 124 20.13 -12.53 5.86
C GLU A 124 21.37 -13.41 5.65
N GLU A 125 21.39 -14.64 6.18
CA GLU A 125 22.47 -15.61 5.93
C GLU A 125 22.41 -16.22 4.52
N LEU A 126 21.23 -16.40 3.95
CA LEU A 126 21.07 -16.94 2.60
C LEU A 126 21.42 -15.88 1.54
N VAL A 127 21.05 -14.63 1.82
CA VAL A 127 21.23 -13.51 0.91
C VAL A 127 22.22 -12.54 1.53
N HIS A 128 23.50 -12.73 1.21
CA HIS A 128 24.61 -11.88 1.65
C HIS A 128 24.63 -10.53 0.90
N ASP A 129 23.48 -9.89 0.77
CA ASP A 129 23.29 -8.63 0.06
C ASP A 129 22.20 -7.80 0.78
N PRO A 130 22.59 -6.86 1.66
CA PRO A 130 21.63 -6.05 2.41
C PRO A 130 20.88 -5.05 1.52
N GLY A 131 21.31 -4.82 0.27
CA GLY A 131 20.71 -3.87 -0.66
C GLY A 131 19.75 -4.49 -1.68
N ALA A 132 19.70 -5.82 -1.78
CA ALA A 132 18.75 -6.50 -2.65
C ALA A 132 17.30 -6.35 -2.15
N VAL A 133 16.31 -6.70 -2.95
CA VAL A 133 14.96 -7.09 -2.50
C VAL A 133 14.89 -8.62 -2.52
N VAL A 134 14.30 -9.22 -1.48
CA VAL A 134 14.24 -10.68 -1.37
C VAL A 134 12.80 -11.13 -1.27
N ALA A 135 12.35 -11.88 -2.26
CA ALA A 135 11.07 -12.59 -2.23
C ALA A 135 11.20 -13.83 -1.34
N ILE A 136 10.19 -14.06 -0.49
CA ILE A 136 10.19 -15.10 0.54
C ILE A 136 8.99 -16.02 0.34
N ARG A 137 9.24 -17.33 0.29
CA ARG A 137 8.23 -18.37 0.47
C ARG A 137 8.66 -19.27 1.61
N LEU A 138 7.84 -19.41 2.65
CA LEU A 138 8.07 -20.33 3.76
C LEU A 138 6.89 -21.27 3.88
N GLU A 139 7.09 -22.53 3.51
CA GLU A 139 6.00 -23.50 3.35
C GLU A 139 6.23 -24.75 4.21
N GLY A 140 5.22 -25.15 4.98
CA GLY A 140 5.30 -26.29 5.88
C GLY A 140 4.29 -26.20 7.02
N THR A 141 4.68 -26.68 8.20
CA THR A 141 3.83 -26.77 9.40
C THR A 141 4.25 -25.77 10.47
N PHE A 142 3.26 -25.09 11.04
CA PHE A 142 3.43 -24.04 12.04
C PHE A 142 2.60 -24.34 13.28
N THR A 143 3.15 -24.12 14.47
CA THR A 143 2.49 -24.45 15.75
C THR A 143 1.88 -23.25 16.45
N ARG A 144 2.33 -22.04 16.12
CA ARG A 144 1.82 -20.80 16.69
C ARG A 144 1.99 -19.69 15.66
N VAL A 145 0.89 -19.07 15.27
CA VAL A 145 0.91 -17.90 14.39
C VAL A 145 -0.03 -16.84 14.94
N LEU A 146 0.47 -15.62 15.08
CA LEU A 146 -0.34 -14.44 15.37
C LEU A 146 -0.49 -13.67 14.06
N ALA A 147 -1.70 -13.67 13.53
CA ALA A 147 -2.04 -12.96 12.31
C ALA A 147 -2.95 -11.77 12.61
N ARG A 148 -3.00 -10.84 11.66
CA ARG A 148 -3.97 -9.74 11.66
C ARG A 148 -4.62 -9.57 10.29
N SER A 149 -5.76 -8.90 10.31
CA SER A 149 -6.38 -8.27 9.15
C SER A 149 -7.09 -7.00 9.59
N VAL A 150 -7.60 -6.23 8.64
CA VAL A 150 -8.21 -4.92 8.87
C VAL A 150 -9.63 -4.89 8.33
N ARG A 151 -10.53 -4.21 9.03
CA ARG A 151 -11.90 -3.98 8.55
C ARG A 151 -11.90 -3.03 7.34
N PRO A 152 -12.84 -3.18 6.39
CA PRO A 152 -12.96 -2.27 5.26
C PRO A 152 -13.23 -0.84 5.75
N GLN A 153 -12.51 0.11 5.16
CA GLN A 153 -12.58 1.52 5.50
C GLN A 153 -13.61 2.24 4.64
N SER A 154 -14.06 3.41 5.09
CA SER A 154 -14.95 4.27 4.29
C SER A 154 -14.36 5.67 4.19
N PRO A 155 -14.53 6.36 3.05
CA PRO A 155 -14.14 7.75 2.95
C PRO A 155 -14.85 8.62 4.01
N PRO A 156 -14.16 9.65 4.54
CA PRO A 156 -12.76 9.95 4.29
C PRO A 156 -11.80 9.02 5.04
N TYR A 157 -10.84 8.46 4.32
CA TYR A 157 -9.90 7.50 4.87
C TYR A 157 -8.96 8.14 5.91
N ARG A 158 -8.62 7.31 6.89
CA ARG A 158 -7.71 7.64 7.97
C ARG A 158 -6.31 7.11 7.65
N PRO A 159 -5.25 7.72 8.18
CA PRO A 159 -3.91 7.12 8.20
C PRO A 159 -3.95 5.69 8.73
N PHE A 160 -3.11 4.82 8.17
CA PHE A 160 -3.05 3.41 8.54
C PHE A 160 -2.75 3.22 10.03
N ALA A 161 -1.91 4.06 10.62
CA ALA A 161 -1.66 4.04 12.06
C ALA A 161 -2.93 4.26 12.91
N GLU A 162 -3.85 5.14 12.50
CA GLU A 162 -5.14 5.33 13.19
C GLU A 162 -6.06 4.12 12.99
N VAL A 163 -6.02 3.51 11.82
CA VAL A 163 -6.77 2.30 11.50
C VAL A 163 -6.29 1.12 12.36
N CYS A 164 -4.98 0.89 12.46
CA CYS A 164 -4.38 -0.14 13.31
C CYS A 164 -4.82 -0.05 14.78
N LEU A 165 -5.05 1.16 15.29
CA LEU A 165 -5.48 1.36 16.68
C LEU A 165 -6.95 1.02 16.94
N THR A 166 -7.80 0.99 15.91
CA THR A 166 -9.26 0.93 16.09
C THR A 166 -9.95 -0.19 15.33
N ASP A 167 -9.42 -0.59 14.17
CA ASP A 167 -10.10 -1.49 13.23
C ASP A 167 -9.30 -2.75 12.88
N GLU A 168 -8.04 -2.83 13.31
CA GLU A 168 -7.24 -4.04 13.18
C GLU A 168 -7.77 -5.13 14.11
N VAL A 169 -7.89 -6.33 13.56
CA VAL A 169 -8.29 -7.53 14.29
C VAL A 169 -7.13 -8.50 14.25
N ARG A 170 -6.73 -9.00 15.43
CA ARG A 170 -5.67 -9.99 15.58
C ARG A 170 -6.25 -11.30 16.09
N TRP A 171 -5.69 -12.42 15.64
CA TRP A 171 -6.04 -13.74 16.15
C TRP A 171 -4.85 -14.67 16.13
N VAL A 172 -4.88 -15.64 17.05
CA VAL A 172 -3.93 -16.74 17.06
C VAL A 172 -4.52 -17.87 16.23
N MET A 173 -3.79 -18.31 15.22
CA MET A 173 -4.17 -19.48 14.44
C MET A 173 -3.79 -20.76 15.21
N ALA A 174 -4.67 -21.76 15.17
CA ALA A 174 -4.33 -23.11 15.61
C ALA A 174 -3.17 -23.66 14.75
N PRO A 175 -2.43 -24.69 15.22
CA PRO A 175 -1.42 -25.33 14.41
C PRO A 175 -1.97 -25.71 13.04
N PHE A 176 -1.27 -25.33 11.97
CA PHE A 176 -1.72 -25.53 10.60
C PHE A 176 -0.55 -25.82 9.66
N GLU A 177 -0.88 -26.45 8.54
CA GLU A 177 0.00 -26.56 7.38
C GLU A 177 -0.38 -25.47 6.37
N GLY A 178 0.60 -24.80 5.79
CA GLY A 178 0.36 -23.75 4.82
C GLY A 178 1.63 -23.05 4.39
N VAL A 179 1.45 -21.82 3.91
CA VAL A 179 2.51 -21.03 3.30
C VAL A 179 2.49 -19.60 3.83
N PHE A 180 3.68 -19.06 4.06
CA PHE A 180 3.92 -17.63 4.16
C PHE A 180 4.57 -17.13 2.87
N VAL A 181 4.06 -16.02 2.38
CA VAL A 181 4.53 -15.30 1.19
C VAL A 181 4.87 -13.89 1.59
N GLY A 182 5.95 -13.35 1.07
CA GLY A 182 6.21 -11.92 1.17
C GLY A 182 7.61 -11.53 0.77
N PHE A 183 8.09 -10.44 1.36
CA PHE A 183 9.32 -9.79 0.92
C PHE A 183 10.12 -9.28 2.11
N ARG A 184 11.44 -9.26 1.95
CA ARG A 184 12.36 -8.46 2.75
C ARG A 184 12.82 -7.31 1.86
N PHE A 185 12.50 -6.09 2.24
CA PHE A 185 12.96 -4.89 1.56
C PHE A 185 14.13 -4.25 2.31
N PRO A 186 15.10 -3.66 1.60
CA PRO A 186 16.15 -2.89 2.24
C PRO A 186 15.54 -1.60 2.78
N ASP A 187 16.26 -0.95 3.69
CA ASP A 187 15.90 0.40 4.14
C ASP A 187 16.20 1.41 3.02
N LEU A 188 15.29 1.44 2.04
CA LEU A 188 15.28 2.42 0.95
C LEU A 188 14.74 3.75 1.47
N ALA A 189 14.81 4.80 0.64
CA ALA A 189 14.28 6.12 0.96
C ALA A 189 12.87 6.04 1.59
N GLU A 190 12.67 6.76 2.69
CA GLU A 190 11.51 6.64 3.57
C GLU A 190 10.18 6.73 2.79
N GLY A 191 9.33 5.71 2.93
CA GLY A 191 7.99 5.70 2.36
C GLY A 191 7.87 5.23 0.91
N SER A 192 8.96 4.82 0.27
CA SER A 192 8.91 4.17 -1.05
C SER A 192 8.37 2.73 -0.96
N THR A 193 8.93 1.94 -0.05
CA THR A 193 8.55 0.55 0.26
C THR A 193 8.34 0.41 1.78
N ILE A 194 8.08 -0.82 2.26
CA ILE A 194 8.05 -1.15 3.69
C ILE A 194 9.33 -1.93 4.01
N ALA A 195 10.30 -1.28 4.66
CA ALA A 195 11.57 -1.90 5.00
C ALA A 195 11.42 -3.09 5.96
N GLY A 196 12.33 -4.06 5.85
CA GLY A 196 12.34 -5.27 6.67
C GLY A 196 11.47 -6.39 6.10
N LEU A 197 11.28 -7.44 6.91
CA LEU A 197 10.55 -8.65 6.54
C LEU A 197 9.05 -8.46 6.73
N HIS A 198 8.28 -8.59 5.65
CA HIS A 198 6.83 -8.50 5.62
C HIS A 198 6.28 -9.79 5.01
N LEU A 199 5.48 -10.54 5.80
CA LEU A 199 4.91 -11.82 5.39
C LEU A 199 3.40 -11.86 5.59
N HIS A 200 2.67 -12.42 4.63
CA HIS A 200 1.28 -12.83 4.75
C HIS A 200 1.18 -14.36 4.72
N ALA A 201 0.23 -14.92 5.46
CA ALA A 201 0.00 -16.35 5.60
C ALA A 201 -1.25 -16.80 4.83
N LEU A 202 -1.25 -18.06 4.39
CA LEU A 202 -2.41 -18.77 3.88
C LEU A 202 -2.32 -20.25 4.30
N ALA A 203 -3.37 -20.78 4.92
CA ALA A 203 -3.47 -22.19 5.23
C ALA A 203 -3.63 -23.04 3.96
N ALA A 204 -3.11 -24.26 3.99
CA ALA A 204 -3.14 -25.19 2.84
C ALA A 204 -4.57 -25.56 2.42
N ASP A 205 -5.50 -25.61 3.38
CA ASP A 205 -6.93 -25.84 3.13
C ASP A 205 -7.68 -24.59 2.64
N ARG A 206 -6.97 -23.46 2.49
CA ARG A 206 -7.49 -22.15 2.07
C ARG A 206 -8.62 -21.63 2.98
N SER A 207 -8.63 -22.00 4.25
CA SER A 207 -9.66 -21.57 5.20
C SER A 207 -9.34 -20.24 5.90
N THR A 208 -8.06 -19.95 6.13
CA THR A 208 -7.60 -18.80 6.93
C THR A 208 -6.20 -18.35 6.51
N GLY A 209 -5.79 -17.16 6.97
CA GLY A 209 -4.45 -16.62 6.75
C GLY A 209 -4.25 -15.30 7.49
N GLY A 210 -3.51 -14.35 6.90
CA GLY A 210 -3.47 -12.94 7.32
C GLY A 210 -2.05 -12.37 7.35
N HIS A 211 -1.93 -11.09 7.72
CA HIS A 211 -0.62 -10.46 7.87
C HIS A 211 0.05 -10.92 9.16
N ASN A 212 1.29 -11.37 9.05
CA ASN A 212 2.02 -12.04 10.13
C ASN A 212 2.63 -11.05 11.13
N TYR A 213 2.35 -11.26 12.42
CA TYR A 213 3.09 -10.62 13.51
C TYR A 213 4.10 -11.58 14.16
N GLU A 214 3.69 -12.83 14.38
CA GLU A 214 4.52 -13.85 15.03
C GLU A 214 4.28 -15.18 14.35
N LEU A 215 5.33 -15.99 14.21
CA LEU A 215 5.20 -17.39 13.82
C LEU A 215 6.21 -18.26 14.57
N HIS A 216 5.85 -19.53 14.71
CA HIS A 216 6.73 -20.61 15.13
C HIS A 216 6.66 -21.76 14.14
N VAL A 217 7.78 -22.03 13.47
CA VAL A 217 7.96 -23.11 12.52
C VAL A 217 8.15 -24.42 13.29
N GLN A 218 7.37 -25.43 12.97
CA GLN A 218 7.68 -26.80 13.39
C GLN A 218 8.66 -27.44 12.39
N GLU A 219 8.29 -27.41 11.11
CA GLU A 219 9.15 -27.81 9.99
C GLU A 219 8.64 -27.11 8.72
N ALA A 220 9.51 -26.40 8.01
CA ALA A 220 9.15 -25.72 6.77
C ALA A 220 10.36 -25.55 5.85
N VAL A 221 10.12 -25.41 4.55
CA VAL A 221 11.13 -25.03 3.57
C VAL A 221 11.04 -23.53 3.35
N LEU A 222 12.11 -22.82 3.71
CA LEU A 222 12.31 -21.41 3.35
C LEU A 222 12.95 -21.37 1.96
N SER A 223 12.28 -20.74 1.01
CA SER A 223 12.76 -20.45 -0.33
C SER A 223 12.87 -18.95 -0.52
N VAL A 224 14.02 -18.47 -1.01
CA VAL A 224 14.30 -17.05 -1.21
C VAL A 224 14.76 -16.75 -2.63
N GLY A 225 14.16 -15.74 -3.25
CA GLY A 225 14.56 -15.19 -4.55
C GLY A 225 15.17 -13.80 -4.36
N VAL A 226 16.21 -13.47 -5.12
CA VAL A 226 16.96 -12.21 -4.97
C VAL A 226 16.73 -11.35 -6.20
N SER A 227 16.35 -10.10 -5.97
CA SER A 227 16.14 -9.11 -7.03
C SER A 227 16.88 -7.81 -6.74
N HIS A 228 17.42 -7.20 -7.79
CA HIS A 228 18.04 -5.86 -7.74
C HIS A 228 17.21 -4.81 -8.48
N GLU A 229 16.04 -5.19 -9.00
CA GLU A 229 15.16 -4.34 -9.78
C GLU A 229 13.79 -4.23 -9.10
N VAL A 230 13.38 -2.99 -8.84
CA VAL A 230 12.03 -2.68 -8.35
C VAL A 230 11.34 -1.78 -9.35
N VAL A 231 10.25 -2.29 -9.94
CA VAL A 231 9.40 -1.53 -10.86
C VAL A 231 8.21 -1.00 -10.08
N ILE A 232 8.14 0.33 -9.93
CA ILE A 232 7.02 0.97 -9.22
C ILE A 232 6.03 1.53 -10.24
N ALA A 233 4.86 0.89 -10.32
CA ALA A 233 3.75 1.38 -11.11
C ALA A 233 3.01 2.49 -10.34
N LEU A 234 3.12 3.72 -10.84
CA LEU A 234 2.36 4.87 -10.36
C LEU A 234 1.08 5.00 -11.19
N PRO A 235 -0.12 5.06 -10.58
CA PRO A 235 -1.36 5.14 -11.33
C PRO A 235 -1.47 6.49 -12.06
N ASP A 236 -2.11 6.47 -13.24
CA ASP A 236 -2.05 7.59 -14.17
C ASP A 236 -2.76 8.86 -13.69
N ARG A 237 -3.82 8.79 -12.85
CA ARG A 237 -4.55 9.98 -12.33
C ARG A 237 -5.30 9.77 -11.02
N GLY A 238 -5.45 10.85 -10.26
CA GLY A 238 -6.30 11.00 -9.05
C GLY A 238 -5.53 10.95 -7.73
N MET A 239 -4.53 10.08 -7.63
CA MET A 239 -3.68 9.94 -6.43
C MET A 239 -2.48 10.90 -6.43
N VAL A 240 -2.13 11.48 -7.58
CA VAL A 240 -1.03 12.46 -7.70
C VAL A 240 -1.31 13.69 -6.85
N ASP A 241 -2.57 14.09 -6.70
CA ASP A 241 -2.97 15.17 -5.78
C ASP A 241 -2.67 14.80 -4.31
N LEU A 242 -2.78 13.53 -3.90
CA LEU A 242 -2.43 13.07 -2.55
C LEU A 242 -0.91 12.88 -2.36
N LEU A 243 -0.21 12.50 -3.42
CA LEU A 243 1.25 12.38 -3.51
C LEU A 243 1.95 13.74 -3.45
N GLU A 244 1.39 14.76 -4.09
CA GLU A 244 1.97 16.12 -4.15
C GLU A 244 1.50 17.04 -3.03
N THR A 245 0.33 16.77 -2.40
CA THR A 245 -0.17 17.58 -1.29
C THR A 245 0.66 17.31 -0.03
N PRO A 246 1.45 18.28 0.47
CA PRO A 246 2.29 18.07 1.65
C PRO A 246 1.45 17.58 2.84
N ARG A 247 2.04 16.77 3.73
CA ARG A 247 1.35 16.23 4.93
C ARG A 247 0.57 17.30 5.72
N ALA A 248 1.15 18.49 5.82
CA ALA A 248 0.54 19.66 6.46
C ALA A 248 -0.80 20.09 5.83
N MET A 249 -0.90 20.04 4.50
CA MET A 249 -2.11 20.36 3.74
C MET A 249 -3.14 19.22 3.81
N ARG A 250 -2.68 17.96 3.76
CA ARG A 250 -3.56 16.79 3.93
C ARG A 250 -4.31 16.83 5.26
N ALA A 251 -3.66 17.27 6.34
CA ALA A 251 -4.29 17.41 7.65
C ALA A 251 -5.52 18.36 7.61
N VAL A 252 -5.43 19.47 6.89
CA VAL A 252 -6.53 20.43 6.71
C VAL A 252 -7.64 19.84 5.83
N GLN A 253 -7.27 19.24 4.70
CA GLN A 253 -8.23 18.60 3.81
C GLN A 253 -9.01 17.48 4.53
N ARG A 254 -8.33 16.67 5.34
CA ARG A 254 -8.94 15.61 6.17
C ARG A 254 -9.91 16.18 7.21
N GLN A 255 -9.58 17.28 7.87
CA GLN A 255 -10.49 17.94 8.82
C GLN A 255 -11.81 18.34 8.14
N LEU A 256 -11.71 18.94 6.96
CA LEU A 256 -12.87 19.35 6.16
C LEU A 256 -13.68 18.17 5.62
N LEU A 257 -13.01 17.10 5.22
CA LEU A 257 -13.68 15.89 4.76
C LEU A 257 -14.39 15.16 5.92
N ARG A 258 -13.73 14.99 7.06
CA ARG A 258 -14.25 14.23 8.22
C ARG A 258 -15.39 14.94 8.92
N HIS A 259 -15.32 16.25 9.00
CA HIS A 259 -16.22 17.02 9.84
C HIS A 259 -17.12 17.98 9.06
N GLY A 260 -17.05 17.95 7.72
CA GLY A 260 -17.77 18.88 6.87
C GLY A 260 -17.22 20.31 6.98
N PRO A 261 -18.01 21.31 6.54
CA PRO A 261 -17.50 22.66 6.44
C PRO A 261 -17.14 23.28 7.79
N ARG A 262 -15.96 23.89 7.89
CA ARG A 262 -15.43 24.50 9.13
C ARG A 262 -14.82 25.89 8.90
N SER A 263 -14.80 26.70 9.95
CA SER A 263 -14.14 28.01 9.91
C SER A 263 -12.62 27.85 10.02
N THR A 264 -11.85 28.85 9.56
CA THR A 264 -10.38 28.83 9.72
C THR A 264 -9.95 28.71 11.19
N PRO A 265 -10.58 29.42 12.16
CA PRO A 265 -10.27 29.22 13.59
C PRO A 265 -10.51 27.80 14.10
N ASP A 266 -11.61 27.15 13.69
CA ASP A 266 -11.92 25.77 14.12
C ASP A 266 -10.85 24.78 13.61
N ILE A 267 -10.42 24.95 12.37
CA ILE A 267 -9.38 24.13 11.75
C ILE A 267 -8.04 24.34 12.46
N ALA A 268 -7.70 25.60 12.76
CA ALA A 268 -6.48 25.95 13.47
C ALA A 268 -6.43 25.33 14.86
N ALA A 269 -7.54 25.43 15.63
CA ALA A 269 -7.65 24.82 16.95
C ALA A 269 -7.54 23.28 16.89
N SER A 270 -8.21 22.65 15.92
CA SER A 270 -8.21 21.18 15.78
C SER A 270 -6.86 20.59 15.38
N LEU A 271 -6.02 21.38 14.71
CA LEU A 271 -4.67 20.97 14.28
C LEU A 271 -3.56 21.53 15.17
N GLU A 272 -3.91 22.23 16.25
CA GLU A 272 -2.98 22.89 17.17
C GLU A 272 -1.98 23.82 16.45
N ILE A 273 -2.46 24.56 15.45
CA ILE A 273 -1.69 25.54 14.66
C ILE A 273 -2.28 26.95 14.78
N THR A 274 -1.56 27.96 14.32
CA THR A 274 -2.07 29.33 14.27
C THR A 274 -3.14 29.49 13.18
N VAL A 275 -4.09 30.42 13.37
CA VAL A 275 -5.10 30.76 12.35
C VAL A 275 -4.46 31.20 11.03
N GLY A 276 -3.36 31.95 11.09
CA GLY A 276 -2.63 32.39 9.90
C GLY A 276 -1.97 31.23 9.15
N GLU A 277 -1.46 30.23 9.86
CA GLU A 277 -0.97 29.00 9.24
C GLU A 277 -2.13 28.22 8.59
N ALA A 278 -3.22 27.99 9.31
CA ALA A 278 -4.40 27.30 8.75
C ALA A 278 -4.92 27.99 7.48
N LEU A 279 -4.96 29.33 7.46
CA LEU A 279 -5.36 30.09 6.28
C LEU A 279 -4.42 29.85 5.08
N ARG A 280 -3.10 29.94 5.28
CA ARG A 280 -2.12 29.64 4.21
C ARG A 280 -2.31 28.25 3.62
N ARG A 281 -2.63 27.27 4.47
CA ARG A 281 -2.88 25.90 4.01
C ARG A 281 -4.17 25.77 3.20
N LEU A 282 -5.23 26.47 3.64
CA LEU A 282 -6.50 26.52 2.94
C LEU A 282 -6.37 27.22 1.60
N ASP A 283 -5.66 28.34 1.53
CA ASP A 283 -5.39 29.07 0.29
C ASP A 283 -4.61 28.18 -0.69
N TRP A 284 -3.56 27.49 -0.21
CA TRP A 284 -2.79 26.54 -1.03
C TRP A 284 -3.67 25.43 -1.63
N LEU A 285 -4.58 24.89 -0.82
CA LEU A 285 -5.55 23.85 -1.23
C LEU A 285 -6.61 24.41 -2.19
N ALA A 286 -7.04 25.66 -1.97
CA ALA A 286 -8.07 26.32 -2.76
C ALA A 286 -7.58 26.68 -4.16
N ASP A 287 -6.35 27.18 -4.25
CA ASP A 287 -5.65 27.48 -5.52
C ASP A 287 -5.53 26.24 -6.41
N ARG A 288 -5.55 25.05 -5.80
CA ARG A 288 -5.48 23.74 -6.48
C ARG A 288 -6.84 23.03 -6.57
N GLY A 289 -7.91 23.69 -6.15
CA GLY A 289 -9.28 23.19 -6.28
C GLY A 289 -9.68 22.08 -5.30
N HIS A 290 -8.87 21.79 -4.28
CA HIS A 290 -9.17 20.76 -3.27
C HIS A 290 -10.20 21.21 -2.23
N VAL A 291 -10.31 22.53 -2.00
CA VAL A 291 -11.26 23.13 -1.06
C VAL A 291 -11.89 24.36 -1.69
N GLU A 292 -13.05 24.75 -1.19
CA GLU A 292 -13.69 26.01 -1.56
C GLU A 292 -14.17 26.76 -0.32
N ALA A 293 -14.10 28.08 -0.39
CA ALA A 293 -14.70 28.94 0.61
C ALA A 293 -16.21 29.04 0.34
N ILE A 294 -17.00 28.83 1.39
CA ILE A 294 -18.46 28.97 1.39
C ILE A 294 -18.86 29.99 2.46
N THR A 295 -19.84 30.84 2.13
CA THR A 295 -20.46 31.75 3.09
C THR A 295 -21.72 31.10 3.66
N ALA A 296 -21.74 30.86 4.96
CA ALA A 296 -22.90 30.27 5.63
C ALA A 296 -23.95 31.36 5.94
N ARG A 297 -24.95 31.58 5.07
CA ARG A 297 -26.07 32.48 5.41
C ARG A 297 -26.92 31.86 6.53
N VAL A 298 -26.80 32.35 7.74
CA VAL A 298 -27.78 32.10 8.81
C VAL A 298 -28.52 33.42 9.06
N GLY A 299 -29.82 33.46 8.77
CA GLY A 299 -30.70 34.54 9.24
C GLY A 299 -30.46 35.95 8.69
N GLY A 300 -29.87 36.11 7.50
CA GLY A 300 -29.84 37.41 6.82
C GLY A 300 -28.80 38.43 7.33
N GLN A 301 -27.88 38.03 8.22
CA GLN A 301 -26.65 38.78 8.48
C GLN A 301 -25.42 37.98 8.00
N GLY A 302 -24.38 38.70 7.56
CA GLY A 302 -23.20 38.15 6.90
C GLY A 302 -22.61 36.98 7.67
N GLY A 303 -22.62 35.80 7.05
CA GLY A 303 -22.14 34.56 7.66
C GLY A 303 -20.64 34.47 7.76
N ASP A 304 -20.14 33.79 8.79
CA ASP A 304 -18.72 33.44 8.90
C ASP A 304 -18.25 32.65 7.67
N LEU A 305 -17.05 32.99 7.19
CA LEU A 305 -16.38 32.29 6.11
C LEU A 305 -16.01 30.88 6.58
N ARG A 306 -16.53 29.87 5.89
CA ARG A 306 -16.21 28.46 6.16
C ARG A 306 -15.60 27.85 4.90
N TRP A 307 -14.85 26.79 5.09
CA TRP A 307 -14.23 26.04 4.00
C TRP A 307 -14.91 24.69 3.89
N ARG A 308 -15.00 24.16 2.67
CA ARG A 308 -15.51 22.82 2.38
C ARG A 308 -14.51 22.10 1.50
N ALA A 309 -14.28 20.81 1.75
CA ALA A 309 -13.51 19.98 0.84
C ALA A 309 -14.31 19.69 -0.43
N ARG A 310 -13.67 19.80 -1.60
CA ARG A 310 -14.22 19.32 -2.87
C ARG A 310 -13.79 17.88 -3.06
N LEU A 311 -14.77 16.98 -3.09
CA LEU A 311 -14.57 15.65 -3.65
C LEU A 311 -14.69 15.82 -5.16
N ASN A 312 -13.60 15.64 -5.90
CA ASN A 312 -13.70 15.56 -7.35
C ASN A 312 -14.44 14.27 -7.72
N SER A 313 -15.78 14.31 -7.76
CA SER A 313 -16.56 13.25 -8.38
C SER A 313 -16.38 13.38 -9.89
N HIS A 314 -15.79 12.41 -10.57
CA HIS A 314 -15.89 12.34 -12.02
C HIS A 314 -16.34 10.97 -12.52
N SER A 315 -17.66 10.88 -12.67
CA SER A 315 -18.38 10.05 -13.64
C SER A 315 -18.42 10.72 -15.03
N GLY A 316 -17.33 11.39 -15.45
CA GLY A 316 -17.27 12.15 -16.70
C GLY A 316 -16.35 11.50 -17.72
N ARG A 317 -16.93 10.81 -18.70
CA ARG A 317 -16.27 10.37 -19.94
C ARG A 317 -15.43 11.52 -20.51
N VAL A 318 -14.13 11.29 -20.69
CA VAL A 318 -13.32 12.08 -21.64
C VAL A 318 -13.86 11.74 -23.04
N GLN A 319 -14.75 12.57 -23.56
CA GLN A 319 -14.98 12.62 -25.00
C GLN A 319 -13.68 13.11 -25.63
N SER A 320 -13.05 12.22 -26.39
CA SER A 320 -11.94 12.53 -27.27
C SER A 320 -12.36 13.54 -28.32
N SER A 321 -11.85 14.76 -28.24
CA SER A 321 -11.68 15.63 -29.40
C SER A 321 -10.22 15.57 -29.83
N VAL A 322 -9.83 14.48 -30.48
CA VAL A 322 -8.64 14.49 -31.34
C VAL A 322 -9.14 14.78 -32.74
N SER A 323 -9.08 16.07 -33.09
CA SER A 323 -9.14 16.54 -34.47
C SER A 323 -8.07 15.82 -35.26
N GLU A 324 -8.49 15.06 -36.26
CA GLU A 324 -7.67 14.58 -37.37
C GLU A 324 -6.80 15.72 -37.90
N ARG A 325 -5.48 15.47 -37.96
CA ARG A 325 -4.56 16.15 -38.88
C ARG A 325 -3.25 15.38 -38.92
N LEU A 326 -3.19 14.33 -39.73
CA LEU A 326 -1.98 13.92 -40.43
C LEU A 326 -2.42 13.34 -41.78
N ALA A 327 -2.52 14.24 -42.75
CA ALA A 327 -2.28 13.92 -44.14
C ALA A 327 -0.76 13.93 -44.36
N ASP A 328 -0.30 13.02 -45.23
CA ASP A 328 1.00 12.98 -45.89
C ASP A 328 2.24 12.64 -45.04
N PHE A 329 2.60 11.35 -45.04
CA PHE A 329 3.90 10.73 -45.38
C PHE A 329 4.09 9.38 -44.68
#